data_AF-A0A2E9H4J9-F1
#
_entry.id   AF-A0A2E9H4J9-F1
#
_cell.length_a   1.000
_cell.length_b   1.000
_cell.length_c   1.000
_cell.angle_alpha   90.00
_cell.angle_beta   90.00
_cell.angle_gamma   90.00
#
_symmetry.space_group_name_H-M   'P 1'
#
loop_
_entity.id
_entity.type
_entity.pdbx_description
1 polymer ?
#
loop_
_entity_poly.entity_id
_entity_poly.type
_entity_poly.pdbx_seq_one_letter_code
_entity_poly.pdbx_strand_id
1 'polypeptide(L)'
;MRSKEQGFTFIEVLAVLSIIAIASLGTLVLRDWAVGNARVSEAKNLITTLQAGAQMWKPASGEFTGISMTELSSIGAVPADWADGIGKNPWGGDIMIGPDTVDATKYIIRLTNVGSAEEGQRLVRDYTSVSALTSYADGDFTVTFQG
;
A
#
# COMPACT_ATOMS: atom_id res chain seq x y z
N MET A 1 17.46 -64.00 9.92
CA MET A 1 16.71 -63.09 10.81
C MET A 1 15.79 -62.26 9.93
N ARG A 2 14.45 -62.40 10.07
CA ARG A 2 13.48 -61.59 9.31
C ARG A 2 13.26 -60.29 10.08
N SER A 3 13.58 -59.14 9.47
CA SER A 3 13.20 -57.83 10.00
C SER A 3 11.68 -57.76 10.05
N LYS A 4 11.12 -57.50 11.22
CA LYS A 4 9.69 -57.29 11.41
C LYS A 4 9.40 -55.87 10.92
N GLU A 5 8.93 -55.73 9.69
CA GLU A 5 8.48 -54.44 9.17
C GLU A 5 7.30 -53.96 10.03
N GLN A 6 7.52 -52.90 10.81
CA GLN A 6 6.47 -52.24 11.57
C GLN A 6 5.86 -51.18 10.64
N GLY A 7 4.67 -51.48 10.11
CA GLY A 7 3.87 -50.50 9.37
C GLY A 7 3.27 -49.45 10.32
N PHE A 8 3.05 -48.25 9.80
CA PHE A 8 2.39 -47.17 10.54
C PHE A 8 0.97 -47.55 10.95
N THR A 9 0.58 -47.19 12.18
CA THR A 9 -0.80 -47.34 12.64
C THR A 9 -1.68 -46.22 12.09
N PHE A 10 -2.99 -46.48 11.97
CA PHE A 10 -3.94 -45.50 11.44
C PHE A 10 -3.97 -44.19 12.27
N ILE A 11 -3.80 -44.30 13.59
CA ILE A 11 -3.79 -43.13 14.47
C ILE A 11 -2.53 -42.28 14.29
N GLU A 12 -1.37 -42.89 14.04
CA GLU A 12 -0.13 -42.17 13.73
C GLU A 12 -0.27 -41.41 12.40
N VAL A 13 -0.87 -42.04 11.38
CA VAL A 13 -1.12 -41.37 10.10
C VAL A 13 -2.06 -40.17 10.28
N LEU A 14 -3.14 -40.31 11.06
CA LEU A 14 -4.05 -39.19 11.35
C LEU A 14 -3.37 -38.06 12.13
N ALA A 15 -2.54 -38.39 13.12
CA ALA A 15 -1.79 -37.39 13.89
C ALA A 15 -0.79 -36.63 13.01
N VAL A 16 -0.09 -37.31 12.11
CA VAL A 16 0.85 -36.66 11.18
C VAL A 16 0.10 -35.76 10.19
N LEU A 17 -1.01 -36.23 9.63
CA LEU A 17 -1.82 -35.44 8.69
C LEU A 17 -2.40 -34.18 9.34
N SER A 18 -2.83 -34.25 10.60
CA SER A 18 -3.36 -33.09 11.32
C SER A 18 -2.28 -32.04 11.58
N ILE A 19 -1.08 -32.46 11.98
CA ILE A 19 0.06 -31.55 12.17
C ILE A 19 0.45 -30.88 10.85
N ILE A 20 0.53 -31.64 9.74
CA ILE A 20 0.84 -31.10 8.41
C ILE A 20 -0.24 -30.10 7.97
N ALA A 21 -1.52 -30.43 8.16
CA ALA A 21 -2.62 -29.53 7.80
C ALA A 21 -2.53 -28.21 8.56
N ILE A 22 -2.33 -28.24 9.89
CA ILE A 22 -2.20 -27.03 10.72
C ILE A 22 -0.95 -26.23 10.33
N ALA A 23 0.18 -26.89 10.15
CA ALA A 23 1.43 -26.24 9.76
C ALA A 23 1.29 -25.54 8.40
N SER A 24 0.70 -26.21 7.41
CA SER A 24 0.49 -25.64 6.08
C SER A 24 -0.42 -24.41 6.11
N LEU A 25 -1.56 -24.46 6.81
CA LEU A 25 -2.45 -23.31 6.95
C LEU A 25 -1.79 -22.14 7.70
N GLY A 26 -1.05 -22.42 8.78
CA GLY A 26 -0.34 -21.39 9.53
C GLY A 26 0.68 -20.63 8.68
N THR A 27 1.41 -21.33 7.81
CA THR A 27 2.42 -20.69 6.93
C THR A 27 1.79 -19.74 5.90
N LEU A 28 0.61 -20.07 5.35
CA LEU A 28 -0.08 -19.22 4.37
C LEU A 28 -0.57 -17.92 5.01
N VAL A 29 -1.20 -18.00 6.19
CA VAL A 29 -1.72 -16.81 6.90
C VAL A 29 -0.59 -15.86 7.28
N LEU A 30 0.54 -16.38 7.77
CA LEU A 30 1.71 -15.56 8.12
C LEU A 30 2.32 -14.88 6.89
N ARG A 31 2.38 -15.59 5.76
CA ARG A 31 2.84 -15.03 4.49
C ARG A 31 1.93 -13.89 4.03
N ASP A 32 0.61 -14.10 4.04
CA ASP A 32 -0.36 -13.10 3.58
C ASP A 32 -0.30 -11.84 4.45
N TRP A 33 -0.17 -12.00 5.77
CA TRP A 33 0.05 -10.89 6.70
C TRP A 33 1.36 -10.13 6.42
N ALA A 34 2.46 -10.86 6.19
CA ALA A 34 3.75 -10.24 5.91
C ALA A 34 3.75 -9.46 4.58
N VAL A 35 3.16 -10.01 3.53
CA VAL A 35 3.00 -9.34 2.23
C VAL A 35 2.13 -8.09 2.38
N GLY A 36 1.05 -8.17 3.15
CA GLY A 36 0.20 -7.00 3.41
C GLY A 36 0.90 -5.87 4.14
N ASN A 37 1.69 -6.20 5.16
CA ASN A 37 2.54 -5.23 5.84
C ASN A 37 3.58 -4.58 4.93
N ALA A 38 4.21 -5.36 4.04
CA ALA A 38 5.17 -4.85 3.08
C ALA A 38 4.51 -3.85 2.12
N ARG A 39 3.35 -4.20 1.56
CA ARG A 39 2.57 -3.30 0.67
C ARG A 39 2.17 -2.00 1.35
N VAL A 40 1.65 -2.07 2.58
CA VAL A 40 1.30 -0.86 3.36
C VAL A 40 2.52 -0.01 3.66
N SER A 41 3.66 -0.63 4.00
CA SER A 41 4.91 0.10 4.24
C SER A 41 5.43 0.79 2.98
N GLU A 42 5.35 0.12 1.84
CA GLU A 42 5.75 0.68 0.55
C GLU A 42 4.83 1.84 0.15
N ALA A 43 3.51 1.69 0.29
CA ALA A 43 2.55 2.75 0.04
C ALA A 43 2.81 4.01 0.88
N LYS A 44 3.20 3.85 2.16
CA LYS A 44 3.61 4.97 3.00
C LYS A 44 4.86 5.67 2.47
N ASN A 45 5.86 4.91 2.03
CA ASN A 45 7.06 5.48 1.42
C ASN A 45 6.74 6.25 0.13
N LEU A 46 5.81 5.74 -0.70
CA LEU A 46 5.31 6.45 -1.87
C LEU A 46 4.68 7.78 -1.47
N ILE A 47 3.75 7.76 -0.52
CA ILE A 47 3.08 8.97 -0.03
C ILE A 47 4.10 9.97 0.52
N THR A 48 5.06 9.54 1.35
CA THR A 48 6.11 10.43 1.87
C THR A 48 6.97 11.03 0.75
N THR A 49 7.29 10.26 -0.28
CA THR A 49 8.04 10.76 -1.45
C THR A 49 7.23 11.81 -2.20
N LEU A 50 5.94 11.56 -2.43
CA LEU A 50 5.03 12.52 -3.08
C LEU A 50 4.82 13.79 -2.24
N GLN A 51 4.71 13.66 -0.92
CA GLN A 51 4.64 14.81 -0.01
C GLN A 51 5.90 15.66 -0.07
N ALA A 52 7.08 15.03 -0.03
CA ALA A 52 8.35 15.73 -0.17
C ALA A 52 8.43 16.44 -1.53
N GLY A 53 7.98 15.78 -2.60
CA GLY A 53 7.94 16.38 -3.93
C GLY A 53 6.96 17.55 -4.05
N ALA A 54 5.78 17.45 -3.43
CA ALA A 54 4.82 18.55 -3.35
C ALA A 54 5.40 19.75 -2.61
N GLN A 55 6.15 19.52 -1.52
CA GLN A 55 6.84 20.58 -0.78
C GLN A 55 7.96 21.23 -1.59
N MET A 56 8.72 20.45 -2.38
CA MET A 56 9.73 20.98 -3.29
C MET A 56 9.13 21.80 -4.44
N TRP A 57 7.98 21.35 -4.96
CA TRP A 57 7.27 22.01 -6.05
C TRP A 57 6.53 23.28 -5.60
N LYS A 58 6.27 23.42 -4.28
CA LYS A 58 5.42 24.47 -3.71
C LYS A 58 5.72 25.86 -4.30
N PRO A 59 4.78 26.47 -5.04
CA PRO A 59 4.99 27.77 -5.66
C PRO A 59 4.90 28.88 -4.62
N ALA A 60 5.48 30.04 -4.96
CA ALA A 60 5.49 31.22 -4.07
C ALA A 60 4.08 31.75 -3.73
N SER A 61 3.08 31.45 -4.57
CA SER A 61 1.66 31.77 -4.32
C SER A 61 1.04 30.92 -3.21
N GLY A 62 1.62 29.75 -2.89
CA GLY A 62 1.06 28.79 -1.93
C GLY A 62 -0.08 27.92 -2.47
N GLU A 63 -0.45 28.08 -3.74
CA GLU A 63 -1.51 27.30 -4.40
C GLU A 63 -0.93 26.11 -5.18
N PHE A 64 -1.51 24.93 -5.02
CA PHE A 64 -1.12 23.69 -5.68
C PHE A 64 -1.69 23.53 -7.10
N THR A 65 -2.31 24.57 -7.66
CA THR A 65 -2.90 24.54 -8.99
C THR A 65 -1.85 24.15 -10.04
N GLY A 66 -2.08 23.01 -10.71
CA GLY A 66 -1.17 22.46 -11.73
C GLY A 66 -0.20 21.39 -11.23
N ILE A 67 -0.17 21.10 -9.92
CA ILE A 67 0.62 19.96 -9.43
C ILE A 67 0.13 18.67 -10.08
N SER A 68 1.07 17.87 -10.56
CA SER A 68 0.81 16.56 -11.16
C SER A 68 2.06 15.69 -11.09
N MET A 69 1.92 14.38 -11.36
CA MET A 69 3.06 13.45 -11.41
C MET A 69 4.11 13.88 -12.44
N THR A 70 3.67 14.35 -13.62
CA THR A 70 4.54 14.86 -14.68
C THR A 70 5.33 16.08 -14.22
N GLU A 71 4.68 17.02 -13.53
CA GLU A 71 5.33 18.23 -13.01
C GLU A 71 6.32 17.90 -11.89
N LEU A 72 5.99 16.95 -11.00
CA LEU A 72 6.95 16.49 -9.99
C LEU A 72 8.16 15.79 -10.61
N SER A 73 7.96 15.05 -11.70
CA SER A 73 9.04 14.38 -12.41
C SER A 73 9.94 15.38 -13.14
N SER A 74 9.37 16.43 -13.73
CA SER A 74 10.11 17.46 -14.47
C SER A 74 11.10 18.22 -13.59
N ILE A 75 10.75 18.45 -12.31
CA ILE A 75 11.64 19.07 -11.31
C ILE A 75 12.57 18.07 -10.61
N GLY A 76 12.50 16.78 -10.96
CA GLY A 76 13.30 15.71 -10.34
C GLY A 76 12.89 15.34 -8.92
N ALA A 77 11.68 15.73 -8.49
CA ALA A 77 11.17 15.40 -7.16
C ALA A 77 10.64 13.97 -7.05
N VAL A 78 10.22 13.38 -8.17
CA VAL A 78 9.92 11.94 -8.27
C VAL A 78 10.75 11.33 -9.40
N PRO A 79 11.06 10.02 -9.34
CA PRO A 79 11.72 9.32 -10.43
C PRO A 79 11.00 9.47 -11.77
N ALA A 80 11.75 9.54 -12.86
CA ALA A 80 11.19 9.69 -14.20
C ALA A 80 10.26 8.52 -14.59
N ASP A 81 10.50 7.33 -14.04
CA ASP A 81 9.63 6.17 -14.28
C ASP A 81 8.28 6.28 -13.57
N TRP A 82 8.08 7.24 -12.67
CA TRP A 82 6.79 7.50 -11.99
C TRP A 82 6.01 8.65 -12.64
N ALA A 83 6.51 9.25 -13.73
CA ALA A 83 5.91 10.44 -14.33
C ALA A 83 4.44 10.24 -14.74
N ASP A 84 4.08 9.03 -15.19
CA ASP A 84 2.71 8.66 -15.55
C ASP A 84 1.87 8.17 -14.36
N GLY A 85 2.52 7.80 -13.25
CA GLY A 85 1.89 7.24 -12.06
C GLY A 85 1.32 5.83 -12.24
N ILE A 86 1.49 5.19 -13.40
CA ILE A 86 0.75 3.97 -13.75
C ILE A 86 1.42 2.73 -13.17
N GLY A 87 0.64 1.88 -12.49
CA GLY A 87 1.11 0.59 -11.96
C GLY A 87 2.19 0.71 -10.87
N LYS A 88 2.36 1.89 -10.26
CA LYS A 88 3.37 2.15 -9.22
C LYS A 88 2.87 1.88 -7.81
N ASN A 89 1.58 1.65 -7.64
CA ASN A 89 1.01 1.28 -6.37
C ASN A 89 1.35 -0.19 -6.05
N PRO A 90 1.68 -0.60 -4.80
CA PRO A 90 2.10 -1.97 -4.47
C PRO A 90 1.05 -3.06 -4.73
N TRP A 91 -0.20 -2.65 -4.96
CA TRP A 91 -1.29 -3.53 -5.35
C TRP A 91 -1.49 -3.62 -6.88
N GLY A 92 -0.60 -3.01 -7.67
CA GLY A 92 -0.67 -2.98 -9.13
C GLY A 92 -1.61 -1.93 -9.70
N GLY A 93 -2.01 -0.95 -8.90
CA GLY A 93 -2.76 0.23 -9.34
C GLY A 93 -1.87 1.46 -9.56
N ASP A 94 -2.53 2.60 -9.70
CA ASP A 94 -1.89 3.86 -10.06
C ASP A 94 -1.72 4.76 -8.84
N ILE A 95 -0.75 5.66 -8.93
CA ILE A 95 -0.54 6.76 -8.00
C ILE A 95 -0.81 8.08 -8.71
N MET A 96 -1.53 8.98 -8.05
CA MET A 96 -1.72 10.33 -8.57
C MET A 96 -1.51 11.36 -7.47
N ILE A 97 -1.07 12.53 -7.89
CA ILE A 97 -1.12 13.76 -7.11
C ILE A 97 -1.81 14.85 -7.92
N GLY A 98 -2.61 15.67 -7.26
CA GLY A 98 -3.30 16.79 -7.89
C GLY A 98 -3.72 17.86 -6.89
N PRO A 99 -4.14 19.05 -7.34
CA PRO A 99 -4.72 20.05 -6.45
C PRO A 99 -6.04 19.54 -5.89
N ASP A 100 -6.38 19.97 -4.68
CA ASP A 100 -7.74 19.80 -4.16
C ASP A 100 -8.72 20.66 -4.96
N THR A 101 -9.92 20.13 -5.20
CA THR A 101 -10.92 20.79 -6.06
C THR A 101 -11.70 21.89 -5.34
N VAL A 102 -11.61 21.95 -4.01
CA VAL A 102 -12.31 22.92 -3.16
C VAL A 102 -11.35 23.99 -2.65
N ASP A 103 -10.12 23.61 -2.31
CA ASP A 103 -9.12 24.49 -1.73
C ASP A 103 -7.76 24.33 -2.42
N ALA A 104 -7.41 25.29 -3.27
CA ALA A 104 -6.16 25.26 -4.03
C ALA A 104 -4.90 25.28 -3.14
N THR A 105 -4.99 25.59 -1.84
CA THR A 105 -3.84 25.49 -0.91
C THR A 105 -3.55 24.07 -0.42
N LYS A 106 -4.39 23.12 -0.84
CA LYS A 106 -4.28 21.69 -0.52
C LYS A 106 -4.02 20.87 -1.78
N TYR A 107 -3.43 19.71 -1.57
CA TYR A 107 -3.22 18.73 -2.62
C TYR A 107 -3.69 17.35 -2.16
N ILE A 108 -4.09 16.55 -3.14
CA ILE A 108 -4.64 15.21 -2.96
C ILE A 108 -3.62 14.22 -3.51
N ILE A 109 -3.34 13.17 -2.74
CA ILE A 109 -2.67 11.96 -3.22
C ILE A 109 -3.72 10.84 -3.24
N ARG A 110 -3.79 10.10 -4.35
CA ARG A 110 -4.68 8.94 -4.47
C ARG A 110 -3.91 7.73 -4.98
N LEU A 111 -4.21 6.58 -4.35
CA LEU A 111 -3.70 5.27 -4.69
C LEU A 111 -4.89 4.39 -5.11
N THR A 112 -4.86 3.85 -6.33
CA THR A 112 -5.96 3.02 -6.85
C THR A 112 -5.72 1.53 -6.66
N ASN A 113 -6.78 0.72 -6.67
CA ASN A 113 -6.69 -0.74 -6.58
C ASN A 113 -6.00 -1.27 -5.30
N VAL A 114 -6.19 -0.61 -4.15
CA VAL A 114 -5.79 -1.14 -2.84
C VAL A 114 -6.68 -2.36 -2.53
N GLY A 115 -6.16 -3.56 -2.82
CA GLY A 115 -6.96 -4.77 -2.94
C GLY A 115 -7.59 -5.32 -1.65
N SER A 116 -7.17 -4.87 -0.46
CA SER A 116 -7.76 -5.26 0.83
C SER A 116 -8.35 -4.05 1.53
N ALA A 117 -9.61 -4.19 1.95
CA ALA A 117 -10.29 -3.16 2.72
C ALA A 117 -9.62 -2.92 4.07
N GLU A 118 -9.07 -3.96 4.69
CA GLU A 118 -8.33 -3.87 5.96
C GLU A 118 -7.06 -3.03 5.82
N GLU A 119 -6.33 -3.20 4.71
CA GLU A 119 -5.13 -2.43 4.38
C GLU A 119 -5.47 -0.97 4.06
N GLY A 120 -6.52 -0.73 3.26
CA GLY A 120 -7.01 0.63 2.98
C GLY A 120 -7.46 1.37 4.24
N GLN A 121 -8.25 0.72 5.10
CA GLN A 121 -8.68 1.28 6.38
C GLN A 121 -7.52 1.50 7.36
N ARG A 122 -6.46 0.70 7.27
CA ARG A 122 -5.23 0.94 8.05
C ARG A 122 -4.54 2.22 7.59
N LEU A 123 -4.40 2.45 6.29
CA LEU A 123 -3.86 3.70 5.77
C LEU A 123 -4.72 4.89 6.24
N VAL A 124 -6.06 4.77 6.23
CA VAL A 124 -6.94 5.82 6.76
C VAL A 124 -6.58 6.16 8.20
N ARG A 125 -6.51 5.16 9.09
CA ARG A 125 -6.14 5.38 10.49
C ARG A 125 -4.78 6.05 10.66
N ASP A 126 -3.80 5.66 9.84
CA ASP A 126 -2.44 6.17 9.92
C ASP A 126 -2.32 7.63 9.46
N TYR A 127 -3.19 8.09 8.55
CA TYR A 127 -3.13 9.44 7.99
C TYR A 127 -4.18 10.42 8.54
N THR A 128 -5.22 9.95 9.23
CA THR A 128 -6.28 10.82 9.80
C THR A 128 -5.75 11.94 10.71
N SER A 129 -4.64 11.72 11.44
CA SER A 129 -4.08 12.73 12.36
C SER A 129 -3.13 13.74 11.70
N VAL A 130 -2.67 13.47 10.48
CA VAL A 130 -1.64 14.26 9.77
C VAL A 130 -2.12 14.82 8.43
N SER A 131 -3.38 14.60 8.09
CA SER A 131 -4.01 15.03 6.84
C SER A 131 -5.23 15.92 7.12
N ALA A 132 -5.64 16.70 6.14
CA ALA A 132 -6.88 17.47 6.20
C ALA A 132 -8.11 16.57 6.00
N LEU A 133 -7.98 15.56 5.12
CA LEU A 133 -9.00 14.57 4.85
C LEU A 133 -8.32 13.26 4.45
N THR A 134 -8.85 12.14 4.90
CA THR A 134 -8.45 10.82 4.40
C THR A 134 -9.68 9.97 4.20
N SER A 135 -9.71 9.19 3.12
CA SER A 135 -10.80 8.27 2.82
C SER A 135 -10.29 7.02 2.10
N TYR A 136 -11.08 5.96 2.21
CA TYR A 136 -10.92 4.74 1.44
C TYR A 136 -12.29 4.24 1.02
N ALA A 137 -12.50 4.09 -0.28
CA ALA A 137 -13.74 3.60 -0.87
C ALA A 137 -13.45 2.91 -2.21
N ASP A 138 -14.16 1.80 -2.49
CA ASP A 138 -14.09 1.09 -3.77
C ASP A 138 -12.68 0.72 -4.27
N GLY A 139 -11.75 0.45 -3.35
CA GLY A 139 -10.35 0.14 -3.67
C GLY A 139 -9.44 1.36 -3.82
N ASP A 140 -9.97 2.57 -3.66
CA ASP A 140 -9.21 3.80 -3.80
C ASP A 140 -8.96 4.44 -2.44
N PHE A 141 -7.69 4.56 -2.10
CA PHE A 141 -7.24 5.34 -0.94
C PHE A 141 -6.94 6.77 -1.39
N THR A 142 -7.52 7.74 -0.69
CA THR A 142 -7.31 9.18 -0.97
C THR A 142 -6.91 9.89 0.30
N VAL A 143 -5.88 10.72 0.23
CA VAL A 143 -5.43 11.57 1.34
C VAL A 143 -5.17 12.98 0.84
N THR A 144 -5.73 13.97 1.54
CA THR A 144 -5.58 15.39 1.26
C THR A 144 -4.67 16.01 2.30
N PHE A 145 -3.60 16.65 1.85
CA PHE A 145 -2.66 17.36 2.72
C PHE A 145 -2.76 18.86 2.52
N GLN A 146 -2.40 19.59 3.58
CA GLN A 146 -2.18 21.03 3.50
C GLN A 146 -0.72 21.30 3.19
N GLY A 147 -0.46 22.28 2.32
CA GLY A 147 0.87 22.60 1.84
C GLY A 147 1.69 23.53 2.71
#